data_AF-A0A1H0FLP4-F1
#
_entry.id   AF-A0A1H0FLP4-F1
#
_cell.length_a   1.000
_cell.length_b   1.000
_cell.length_c   1.000
_cell.angle_alpha   90.00
_cell.angle_beta   90.00
_cell.angle_gamma   90.00
#
_symmetry.space_group_name_H-M   'P 1'
#
loop_
_entity.id
_entity.type
_entity.pdbx_description
1 polymer ?
#
loop_
_entity_poly.entity_id
_entity_poly.type
_entity_poly.pdbx_seq_one_letter_code
_entity_poly.pdbx_strand_id
1 'polypeptide(L)'
;MVLVQHLKLIKDIRDFFVDYAVKLNNLLINSTEREPLVLHALESVDLLDRKKHFPSELSGGQQQRVAIARTLAGDPPIILADEPTGELDPKTSVEMLELSKKLNEQGRTIILITHDILIAKRIIRFRDGRLYADA
;
A
#
# COMPACT_ATOMS: atom_id res chain seq x y z
N MET A 1 7.30 -10.10 1.30
CA MET A 1 5.95 -9.90 1.86
C MET A 1 5.98 -8.62 2.68
N VAL A 2 5.09 -7.68 2.39
CA VAL A 2 4.94 -6.46 3.20
C VAL A 2 3.53 -6.43 3.76
N LEU A 3 3.40 -6.13 5.06
CA LEU A 3 2.13 -5.97 5.74
C LEU A 3 1.72 -4.50 5.73
N VAL A 4 0.51 -4.22 5.25
CA VAL A 4 -0.16 -2.93 5.31
C VAL A 4 -1.28 -3.07 6.35
N GLN A 5 -0.97 -2.73 7.60
CA GLN A 5 -1.98 -2.56 8.65
C GLN A 5 -2.29 -1.08 8.82
N HIS A 6 -3.55 -0.79 9.14
CA HIS A 6 -4.05 0.45 9.73
C HIS A 6 -3.01 1.56 9.96
N LEU A 7 -2.96 2.53 9.04
CA LEU A 7 -1.89 3.54 8.98
C LEU A 7 -2.16 4.74 9.90
N LYS A 8 -1.89 4.60 11.20
CA LYS A 8 -1.80 5.76 12.13
C LYS A 8 -0.40 6.40 12.19
N LEU A 9 0.52 6.02 11.30
CA LEU A 9 1.92 6.44 11.38
C LEU A 9 2.44 6.97 10.03
N ILE A 10 1.93 8.12 9.61
CA ILE A 10 2.68 9.04 8.76
C ILE A 10 2.75 10.36 9.54
N LYS A 11 3.88 10.60 10.22
CA LYS A 11 4.14 11.89 10.87
C LYS A 11 4.79 12.89 9.89
N ASP A 12 5.44 12.41 8.82
CA ASP A 12 6.07 13.22 7.78
C ASP A 12 6.11 12.50 6.40
N ILE A 13 5.99 13.24 5.28
CA ILE A 13 6.12 12.71 3.90
C ILE A 13 7.60 12.72 3.54
N ARG A 14 8.38 13.56 4.21
CA ARG A 14 9.84 13.42 4.18
C ARG A 14 10.28 12.14 4.87
N ASP A 15 9.52 11.62 5.85
CA ASP A 15 9.76 10.26 6.37
C ASP A 15 9.45 9.19 5.33
N PHE A 16 8.53 9.40 4.38
CA PHE A 16 8.40 8.51 3.22
C PHE A 16 9.69 8.47 2.39
N PHE A 17 10.39 9.60 2.19
CA PHE A 17 11.69 9.63 1.53
C PHE A 17 12.84 9.08 2.40
N VAL A 18 12.84 9.33 3.71
CA VAL A 18 13.89 8.92 4.65
C VAL A 18 13.78 7.44 5.00
N ASP A 19 12.59 6.92 5.29
CA ASP A 19 12.35 5.51 5.65
C ASP A 19 12.51 4.60 4.42
N TYR A 20 12.14 5.09 3.23
CA TYR A 20 12.47 4.44 1.97
C TYR A 20 13.98 4.48 1.68
N ALA A 21 14.66 5.60 1.95
CA ALA A 21 16.12 5.70 1.89
C ALA A 21 16.83 4.82 2.93
N VAL A 22 16.25 4.57 4.11
CA VAL A 22 16.78 3.67 5.14
C VAL A 22 16.65 2.21 4.70
N LYS A 23 15.52 1.83 4.09
CA LYS A 23 15.33 0.48 3.53
C LYS A 23 16.22 0.24 2.31
N LEU A 24 16.42 1.27 1.49
CA LEU A 24 17.36 1.26 0.36
C LEU A 24 18.84 1.38 0.79
N ASN A 25 19.15 1.93 1.97
CA ASN A 25 20.50 1.92 2.55
C ASN A 25 20.95 0.49 2.87
N ASN A 26 20.03 -0.39 3.31
CA ASN A 26 20.31 -1.83 3.46
C ASN A 26 20.52 -2.55 2.11
N LEU A 27 20.17 -1.90 1.00
CA LEU A 27 20.39 -2.37 -0.38
C LEU A 27 21.53 -1.60 -1.09
N LEU A 28 22.28 -0.75 -0.38
CA LEU A 28 23.41 0.04 -0.89
C LEU A 28 23.09 0.92 -2.12
N ILE A 29 21.83 1.36 -2.29
CA ILE A 29 21.42 2.18 -3.42
C ILE A 29 21.83 3.64 -3.20
N ASN A 30 22.57 4.23 -4.15
CA ASN A 30 23.04 5.61 -4.12
C ASN A 30 21.89 6.63 -4.23
N SER A 31 22.13 7.90 -3.85
CA SER A 31 21.08 8.94 -3.85
C SER A 31 20.47 9.20 -5.22
N THR A 32 21.23 8.99 -6.30
CA THR A 32 20.83 9.21 -7.70
C THR A 32 19.82 8.17 -8.20
N GLU A 33 19.89 6.92 -7.70
CA GLU A 33 18.97 5.84 -8.07
C GLU A 33 17.67 5.82 -7.23
N ARG A 34 17.61 6.57 -6.12
CA ARG A 34 16.44 6.61 -5.22
C ARG A 34 15.28 7.39 -5.79
N GLU A 35 15.55 8.53 -6.41
CA GLU A 35 14.51 9.43 -6.91
C GLU A 35 13.64 8.76 -7.99
N PRO A 36 14.20 8.06 -9.00
CA PRO A 36 13.40 7.30 -9.97
C PRO A 36 12.46 6.27 -9.32
N LEU A 37 12.93 5.53 -8.32
CA LEU A 37 12.14 4.52 -7.60
C LEU A 37 10.97 5.14 -6.85
N VAL A 38 11.23 6.27 -6.18
CA VAL A 38 10.18 7.03 -5.47
C VAL A 38 9.14 7.57 -6.44
N LEU A 39 9.57 8.15 -7.56
CA LEU A 39 8.65 8.68 -8.57
C LEU A 39 7.78 7.57 -9.14
N HIS A 40 8.37 6.40 -9.44
CA HIS A 40 7.63 5.24 -9.93
C HIS A 40 6.61 4.72 -8.90
N ALA A 41 6.98 4.67 -7.62
CA ALA A 41 6.07 4.27 -6.56
C ALA A 41 4.91 5.25 -6.38
N LEU A 42 5.17 6.56 -6.44
CA LEU A 42 4.12 7.58 -6.36
C LEU A 42 3.20 7.56 -7.59
N GLU A 43 3.75 7.31 -8.78
CA GLU A 43 2.99 7.15 -10.01
C GLU A 43 2.06 5.94 -9.94
N SER A 44 2.51 4.82 -9.36
CA SER A 44 1.71 3.60 -9.24
C SER A 44 0.42 3.78 -8.43
N VAL A 45 0.39 4.78 -7.53
CA VAL A 45 -0.74 5.12 -6.66
C VAL A 45 -1.43 6.45 -7.00
N ASP A 46 -1.12 7.04 -8.17
CA ASP A 46 -1.66 8.31 -8.66
C ASP A 46 -1.38 9.52 -7.74
N LEU A 47 -0.16 9.62 -7.19
CA LEU A 47 0.27 10.72 -6.31
C LEU A 47 1.49 11.49 -6.83
N LEU A 48 1.86 11.33 -8.10
CA LEU A 48 3.05 11.95 -8.66
C LEU A 48 3.00 13.49 -8.62
N ASP A 49 1.81 14.08 -8.84
CA ASP A 49 1.54 15.52 -8.72
C ASP A 49 1.67 16.03 -7.28
N ARG A 50 1.54 15.14 -6.29
CA ARG A 50 1.62 15.43 -4.86
C ARG A 50 3.00 15.24 -4.25
N LYS A 51 4.02 14.91 -5.03
CA LYS A 51 5.38 14.63 -4.54
C LYS A 51 6.03 15.72 -3.67
N LYS A 52 5.57 16.96 -3.76
CA LYS A 52 6.08 18.12 -3.00
C LYS A 52 5.23 18.48 -1.77
N HIS A 53 4.07 17.86 -1.58
CA HIS A 53 3.16 18.18 -0.47
C HIS A 53 3.64 17.53 0.83
N PHE A 54 3.31 18.13 1.96
CA PHE A 54 3.48 17.57 3.32
C PHE A 54 2.30 16.64 3.66
N PRO A 55 2.42 15.66 4.59
CA PRO A 55 1.30 14.75 4.89
C PRO A 55 0.09 15.46 5.44
N SER A 56 0.31 16.52 6.22
CA SER A 56 -0.76 17.37 6.73
C SER A 56 -1.56 18.05 5.62
N GLU A 57 -1.01 18.12 4.40
CA GLU A 57 -1.67 18.67 3.21
C GLU A 57 -2.34 17.60 2.35
N LEU A 58 -2.19 16.32 2.71
CA LEU A 58 -2.85 15.20 2.06
C LEU A 58 -4.16 14.85 2.78
N SER A 59 -5.19 14.47 2.02
CA SER A 59 -6.38 13.84 2.58
C SER A 59 -6.05 12.49 3.21
N GLY A 60 -6.92 11.96 4.07
CA GLY A 60 -6.73 10.63 4.68
C GLY A 60 -6.52 9.52 3.62
N GLY A 61 -7.29 9.55 2.53
CA GLY A 61 -7.11 8.62 1.41
C GLY A 61 -5.78 8.78 0.66
N GLN A 62 -5.30 10.02 0.50
CA GLN A 62 -3.98 10.27 -0.10
C GLN A 62 -2.85 9.80 0.81
N GLN A 63 -2.93 10.02 2.12
CA GLN A 63 -1.96 9.49 3.09
C GLN A 63 -1.88 7.97 3.03
N GLN A 64 -3.02 7.29 2.84
CA GLN A 64 -3.02 5.85 2.68
C GLN A 64 -2.39 5.39 1.36
N ARG A 65 -2.66 6.08 0.24
CA ARG A 65 -1.99 5.84 -1.04
C ARG A 65 -0.47 6.00 -0.92
N VAL A 66 0.02 6.99 -0.16
CA VAL A 66 1.47 7.13 0.14
C VAL A 66 2.02 5.89 0.85
N ALA A 67 1.28 5.33 1.81
CA ALA A 67 1.70 4.13 2.50
C ALA A 67 1.73 2.86 1.62
N ILE A 68 0.78 2.77 0.68
CA ILE A 68 0.79 1.71 -0.33
C ILE A 68 2.00 1.90 -1.25
N ALA A 69 2.26 3.13 -1.73
CA ALA A 69 3.46 3.44 -2.51
C ALA A 69 4.74 3.02 -1.77
N ARG A 70 4.83 3.29 -0.46
CA ARG A 70 5.99 2.89 0.36
C ARG A 70 6.21 1.38 0.34
N THR A 71 5.11 0.63 0.37
CA THR A 71 5.11 -0.82 0.33
C THR A 71 5.55 -1.34 -1.04
N LEU A 72 5.06 -0.71 -2.11
CA LEU A 72 5.34 -1.10 -3.50
C LEU A 72 6.76 -0.83 -3.95
N ALA A 73 7.39 0.15 -3.34
CA ALA A 73 8.63 0.67 -3.86
C ALA A 73 9.78 -0.36 -3.72
N GLY A 74 9.72 -1.25 -2.72
CA GLY A 74 10.60 -2.43 -2.64
C GLY A 74 10.25 -3.59 -3.59
N ASP A 75 9.44 -3.33 -4.61
CA ASP A 75 8.84 -4.28 -5.56
C ASP A 75 8.49 -5.66 -4.97
N PRO A 76 7.65 -5.71 -3.93
CA PRO A 76 7.36 -6.97 -3.27
C PRO A 76 6.50 -7.87 -4.17
N PRO A 77 6.81 -9.18 -4.27
CA PRO A 77 5.98 -10.12 -5.02
C PRO A 77 4.64 -10.40 -4.32
N ILE A 78 4.54 -10.11 -3.01
CA ILE A 78 3.36 -10.37 -2.18
C ILE A 78 3.09 -9.16 -1.26
N ILE A 79 1.85 -8.67 -1.30
CA ILE A 79 1.30 -7.62 -0.44
C ILE A 79 0.23 -8.25 0.45
N LEU A 80 0.38 -8.12 1.76
CA LEU A 80 -0.62 -8.51 2.74
C LEU A 80 -1.23 -7.22 3.30
N ALA A 81 -2.52 -7.01 3.14
CA ALA A 81 -3.22 -5.84 3.66
C ALA A 81 -4.28 -6.29 4.66
N ASP A 82 -4.20 -5.74 5.87
CA ASP A 82 -5.03 -6.13 7.00
C ASP A 82 -5.99 -4.99 7.35
N GLU A 83 -7.28 -5.26 7.11
CA GLU A 83 -8.40 -4.33 7.14
C GLU A 83 -8.09 -2.96 6.50
N PRO A 84 -7.63 -2.92 5.23
CA PRO A 84 -7.19 -1.66 4.62
C PRO A 84 -8.33 -0.66 4.44
N THR A 85 -9.60 -1.07 4.52
CA THR A 85 -10.77 -0.21 4.33
C THR A 85 -11.50 0.15 5.64
N GLY A 86 -11.08 -0.36 6.79
CA GLY A 86 -11.87 -0.34 8.04
C GLY A 86 -12.23 1.05 8.61
N GLU A 87 -11.40 2.07 8.37
CA GLU A 87 -11.62 3.47 8.81
C GLU A 87 -11.86 4.44 7.62
N LEU A 88 -12.01 3.93 6.39
CA LEU A 88 -12.16 4.78 5.21
C LEU A 88 -13.61 5.11 4.90
N ASP A 89 -13.82 6.30 4.34
CA ASP A 89 -15.09 6.62 3.72
C ASP A 89 -15.34 5.69 2.51
N PRO A 90 -16.62 5.44 2.14
CA PRO A 90 -16.97 4.49 1.08
C PRO A 90 -16.26 4.74 -0.25
N LYS A 91 -16.01 6.00 -0.61
CA LYS A 91 -15.35 6.34 -1.87
C LYS A 91 -13.87 5.94 -1.82
N THR A 92 -13.17 6.28 -0.74
CA THR A 92 -11.76 5.93 -0.57
C THR A 92 -11.56 4.40 -0.48
N SER A 93 -12.51 3.68 0.12
CA SER A 93 -12.50 2.21 0.12
C SER A 93 -12.51 1.63 -1.29
N VAL A 94 -13.41 2.10 -2.16
CA VAL A 94 -13.47 1.67 -3.57
C VAL A 94 -12.16 1.96 -4.30
N GLU A 95 -11.59 3.14 -4.10
CA GLU A 95 -10.31 3.51 -4.71
C GLU A 95 -9.16 2.58 -4.28
N MET A 96 -9.13 2.16 -3.01
CA MET A 96 -8.13 1.22 -2.51
C MET A 96 -8.30 -0.18 -3.14
N LEU A 97 -9.53 -0.65 -3.24
CA LEU A 97 -9.85 -1.94 -3.86
C LEU A 97 -9.46 -1.96 -5.34
N GLU A 98 -9.73 -0.89 -6.09
CA GLU A 98 -9.30 -0.76 -7.50
C GLU A 98 -7.77 -0.69 -7.64
N LEU A 99 -7.08 0.02 -6.73
CA LEU A 99 -5.62 0.03 -6.69
C LEU A 99 -5.07 -1.38 -6.44
N SER A 100 -5.63 -2.11 -5.49
CA SER A 100 -5.24 -3.51 -5.21
C SER A 100 -5.41 -4.41 -6.43
N LYS A 101 -6.51 -4.23 -7.18
CA LYS A 101 -6.77 -4.95 -8.42
C LYS A 101 -5.73 -4.61 -9.51
N LYS A 102 -5.44 -3.32 -9.74
CA LYS A 102 -4.39 -2.86 -10.67
C LYS A 102 -3.03 -3.49 -10.35
N LEU A 103 -2.67 -3.54 -9.06
CA LEU A 103 -1.42 -4.15 -8.61
C LEU A 103 -1.40 -5.67 -8.82
N ASN A 104 -2.55 -6.34 -8.64
CA ASN A 104 -2.68 -7.76 -8.97
C ASN A 104 -2.52 -8.04 -10.47
N GLU A 105 -3.11 -7.19 -11.32
CA GLU A 105 -3.00 -7.27 -12.78
C GLU A 105 -1.56 -7.06 -13.26
N GLN A 106 -0.75 -6.31 -12.51
CA GLN A 106 0.70 -6.16 -12.73
C GLN A 106 1.53 -7.38 -12.27
N GLY A 107 0.89 -8.47 -11.83
CA GLY A 107 1.55 -9.73 -11.48
C GLY A 107 1.85 -9.91 -9.98
N ARG A 108 1.42 -8.98 -9.13
CA ARG A 108 1.63 -9.10 -7.66
C ARG A 108 0.57 -9.97 -7.01
N THR A 109 0.96 -10.74 -6.01
CA THR A 109 0.00 -11.46 -5.15
C THR A 109 -0.52 -10.52 -4.08
N ILE A 110 -1.83 -10.35 -4.00
CA ILE A 110 -2.49 -9.51 -2.99
C ILE A 110 -3.30 -10.41 -2.07
N ILE A 111 -3.05 -10.32 -0.77
CA ILE A 111 -3.82 -10.99 0.28
C ILE A 111 -4.50 -9.91 1.11
N LEU A 112 -5.83 -9.92 1.14
CA LEU A 112 -6.64 -8.97 1.90
C LEU A 112 -7.29 -9.71 3.07
N ILE A 113 -7.05 -9.23 4.28
CA ILE A 113 -7.82 -9.61 5.47
C ILE A 113 -8.89 -8.53 5.62
N THR A 114 -10.15 -8.91 5.44
CA THR A 114 -11.27 -7.97 5.40
C THR A 114 -12.60 -8.67 5.62
N HIS A 115 -13.61 -7.93 6.05
CA HIS A 115 -15.01 -8.36 6.05
C HIS A 115 -15.72 -8.07 4.72
N ASP A 116 -15.13 -7.25 3.85
CA ASP A 116 -15.64 -6.90 2.52
C ASP A 116 -15.01 -7.77 1.43
N ILE A 117 -15.81 -8.66 0.84
CA ILE A 117 -15.35 -9.69 -0.11
C ILE A 117 -15.52 -9.30 -1.58
N LEU A 118 -16.02 -8.10 -1.90
CA LEU A 118 -16.57 -7.77 -3.22
C LEU A 118 -15.61 -7.94 -4.40
N ILE A 119 -14.29 -7.85 -4.18
CA ILE A 119 -13.28 -7.87 -5.25
C ILE A 119 -12.35 -9.10 -5.24
N ALA A 120 -12.55 -10.04 -4.31
CA ALA A 120 -11.65 -11.17 -4.16
C ALA A 120 -11.87 -12.23 -5.26
N LYS A 121 -10.78 -12.69 -5.89
CA LYS A 121 -10.81 -13.82 -6.84
C LYS A 121 -10.92 -15.19 -6.14
N ARG A 122 -10.44 -15.27 -4.89
CA ARG A 122 -10.48 -16.44 -4.02
C ARG A 122 -10.70 -15.97 -2.59
N ILE A 123 -11.58 -16.63 -1.85
CA ILE A 123 -11.99 -16.28 -0.51
C ILE A 123 -11.65 -17.44 0.42
N ILE A 124 -10.78 -17.16 1.39
CA ILE A 124 -10.40 -18.09 2.44
C ILE A 124 -11.07 -17.62 3.74
N ARG A 125 -11.98 -18.42 4.30
CA ARG A 125 -12.71 -18.09 5.53
C ARG A 125 -12.11 -18.83 6.72
N PHE A 126 -11.78 -18.07 7.75
CA PHE A 126 -11.38 -18.62 9.04
C PHE A 126 -12.51 -18.51 10.06
N ARG A 127 -12.63 -19.50 10.96
CA ARG A 127 -13.50 -19.49 12.13
C ARG A 127 -12.76 -20.16 13.28
N ASP A 128 -12.68 -19.51 14.44
CA ASP A 128 -12.02 -20.03 15.65
C ASP A 128 -10.59 -20.55 15.40
N GLY A 129 -9.81 -19.80 14.62
CA GLY A 129 -8.43 -20.16 14.26
C GLY A 129 -8.29 -21.32 13.26
N ARG A 130 -9.40 -21.80 12.68
CA ARG A 130 -9.41 -22.91 11.70
C ARG A 130 -9.92 -22.45 10.35
N LEU A 131 -9.37 -23.04 9.30
CA LEU A 131 -9.90 -22.88 7.94
C LEU A 131 -11.30 -23.50 7.89
N TYR A 132 -12.29 -22.67 7.59
CA TYR A 132 -13.69 -23.07 7.50
C TYR A 132 -14.15 -23.28 6.05
N ALA A 133 -13.68 -22.45 5.12
CA ALA A 133 -14.00 -22.55 3.70
C ALA A 133 -12.91 -21.93 2.82
N ASP A 134 -12.85 -22.39 1.58
CA ASP A 134 -11.95 -21.94 0.52
C ASP A 134 -12.71 -22.02 -0.81
N ALA A 135 -12.94 -20.87 -1.45
CA ALA A 135 -13.79 -20.72 -2.64
C ALA A 135 -13.19 -19.76 -3.65
#